data_AF-A0A7X8CZ55-F1
#
_entry.id   AF-A0A7X8CZ55-F1
#
_cell.length_a   1.000
_cell.length_b   1.000
_cell.length_c   1.000
_cell.angle_alpha   90.00
_cell.angle_beta   90.00
_cell.angle_gamma   90.00
#
_symmetry.space_group_name_H-M   'P 1'
#
loop_
_entity.id
_entity.type
_entity.pdbx_description
1 polymer ?
#
loop_
_entity_poly.entity_id
_entity_poly.type
_entity_poly.pdbx_seq_one_letter_code
_entity_poly.pdbx_strand_id
1 'polypeptide(L)'
;MKRTVYVIGHKNPDTDSIVSALGYAALKRELGMAEAVAARAGMVNPQTEYVLSRFKVEVPAFLPDLVPKAEYYLGDEPVTVRAGTPLWDALALMEEHGRSALPIVDGEGRYRATLHYSAFARNILKKINPRKKAVIPTSVGRMADTIKAQVVSSFDPGREFKARILVAALETESFKRHLDGEARENCIVIVGDRTDVQRYVLESGARVLIVTNGAVLDRSLKEIAERNRVSVLLSPYDTSSTALLVIYSTPVETMGDEGLKPVRLDSPLRNLRGPLAESPSRSVPVTDEEGRVAGMFTEGDLLRDPKVELILVDHNELGQAVEGAENYRILEVIDHHRIGSFATKAPITFINRVVGSTSTIVAGMYREHRIPLPKP
;
A
#
# COMPACT_ATOMS: atom_id res chain seq x y z
N MET A 1 -2.12 -4.26 9.29
CA MET A 1 -2.15 -4.70 10.69
C MET A 1 -2.15 -6.22 10.74
N LYS A 2 -1.31 -6.81 11.59
CA LYS A 2 -1.35 -8.26 11.86
C LYS A 2 -2.64 -8.59 12.63
N ARG A 3 -3.10 -9.84 12.50
CA ARG A 3 -4.24 -10.30 13.30
C ARG A 3 -3.91 -10.18 14.79
N THR A 4 -4.86 -9.70 15.59
CA THR A 4 -4.71 -9.60 17.05
C THR A 4 -5.88 -10.30 17.73
N VAL A 5 -5.59 -11.13 18.73
CA VAL A 5 -6.60 -11.75 19.57
C VAL A 5 -6.56 -11.10 20.94
N TYR A 6 -7.54 -10.28 21.27
CA TYR A 6 -7.63 -9.67 22.59
C TYR A 6 -8.26 -10.65 23.58
N VAL A 7 -7.54 -10.93 24.67
CA VAL A 7 -8.08 -11.58 25.85
C VAL A 7 -8.52 -10.48 26.81
N ILE A 8 -9.82 -10.41 27.08
CA ILE A 8 -10.42 -9.28 27.79
C ILE A 8 -11.52 -9.75 28.73
N GLY A 9 -11.52 -9.19 29.94
CA GLY A 9 -12.60 -9.40 30.89
C GLY A 9 -13.70 -8.36 30.78
N HIS A 10 -14.56 -8.27 31.80
CA HIS A 10 -15.71 -7.37 31.78
C HIS A 10 -15.31 -5.88 31.83
N LYS A 11 -16.22 -5.01 31.39
CA LYS A 11 -16.05 -3.55 31.24
C LYS A 11 -15.78 -2.78 32.53
N ASN A 12 -16.14 -3.36 33.67
CA ASN A 12 -15.88 -2.82 35.00
C ASN A 12 -14.91 -3.76 35.74
N PRO A 13 -13.66 -3.88 35.25
CA PRO A 13 -12.79 -4.99 35.59
C PRO A 13 -12.43 -5.02 37.07
N ASP A 14 -12.56 -6.20 37.67
CA ASP A 14 -12.03 -6.50 38.99
C ASP A 14 -10.65 -7.19 38.87
N THR A 15 -10.13 -7.67 39.99
CA THR A 15 -8.82 -8.33 40.00
C THR A 15 -8.84 -9.65 39.23
N ASP A 16 -9.93 -10.42 39.28
CA ASP A 16 -9.98 -11.72 38.62
C ASP A 16 -10.05 -11.57 37.10
N SER A 17 -10.86 -10.64 36.61
CA SER A 17 -10.96 -10.26 35.20
C SER A 17 -9.59 -9.89 34.58
N ILE A 18 -8.82 -9.03 35.26
CA ILE A 18 -7.51 -8.57 34.77
C ILE A 18 -6.45 -9.67 34.83
N VAL A 19 -6.35 -10.37 35.95
CA VAL A 19 -5.33 -11.42 36.15
C VAL A 19 -5.62 -12.63 35.25
N SER A 20 -6.90 -12.98 35.06
CA SER A 20 -7.32 -14.01 34.12
C SER A 20 -6.95 -13.66 32.69
N ALA A 21 -7.19 -12.41 32.27
CA ALA A 21 -6.84 -11.96 30.92
C ALA A 21 -5.33 -12.05 30.66
N LEU A 22 -4.51 -11.60 31.61
CA LEU A 22 -3.05 -11.70 31.56
C LEU A 22 -2.58 -13.16 31.49
N GLY A 23 -3.04 -13.99 32.44
CA GLY A 23 -2.63 -15.38 32.56
C GLY A 23 -3.05 -16.20 31.34
N TYR A 24 -4.25 -15.96 30.82
CA TYR A 24 -4.79 -16.69 29.68
C TYR A 24 -4.18 -16.24 28.34
N ALA A 25 -3.91 -14.94 28.15
CA ALA A 25 -3.16 -14.46 26.99
C ALA A 25 -1.75 -15.07 26.95
N ALA A 26 -1.07 -15.14 28.11
CA ALA A 26 0.22 -15.80 28.20
C ALA A 26 0.13 -17.30 27.87
N LEU A 27 -0.88 -18.01 28.38
CA LEU A 27 -1.10 -19.43 28.08
C LEU A 27 -1.32 -19.65 26.59
N LYS A 28 -2.12 -18.80 25.94
CA LYS A 28 -2.40 -18.90 24.50
C LYS A 28 -1.16 -18.73 23.65
N ARG A 29 -0.26 -17.81 24.02
CA ARG A 29 1.04 -17.66 23.35
C ARG A 29 1.90 -18.91 23.48
N GLU A 30 1.97 -19.51 24.66
CA GLU A 30 2.68 -20.80 24.88
C GLU A 30 2.06 -21.96 24.08
N LEU A 31 0.75 -21.90 23.82
CA LEU A 31 0.01 -22.85 22.99
C LEU A 31 0.06 -22.53 21.48
N GLY A 32 0.88 -21.57 21.05
CA GLY A 32 1.12 -21.25 19.64
C GLY A 32 0.28 -20.13 19.04
N MET A 33 -0.58 -19.47 19.82
CA MET A 33 -1.33 -18.27 19.41
C MET A 33 -0.54 -17.01 19.79
N ALA A 34 0.50 -16.71 19.01
CA ALA A 34 1.45 -15.63 19.29
C ALA A 34 0.80 -14.23 19.32
N GLU A 35 -0.33 -14.06 18.64
CA GLU A 35 -1.11 -12.83 18.54
C GLU A 35 -2.06 -12.57 19.72
N ALA A 36 -2.09 -13.45 20.71
CA ALA A 36 -2.92 -13.28 21.91
C ALA A 36 -2.33 -12.18 22.82
N VAL A 37 -3.13 -11.14 23.09
CA VAL A 37 -2.74 -9.98 23.90
C VAL A 37 -3.81 -9.71 24.96
N ALA A 38 -3.39 -9.51 26.20
CA ALA A 38 -4.30 -9.12 27.27
C ALA A 38 -4.68 -7.63 27.14
N ALA A 39 -5.96 -7.32 27.29
CA ALA A 39 -6.48 -5.97 27.28
C ALA A 39 -7.46 -5.75 28.44
N ARG A 40 -7.73 -4.48 28.75
CA ARG A 40 -8.74 -4.08 29.73
C ARG A 40 -9.75 -3.11 29.12
N ALA A 41 -11.02 -3.31 29.46
CA ALA A 41 -12.13 -2.49 28.99
C ALA A 41 -12.44 -1.30 29.92
N GLY A 42 -11.93 -1.30 31.15
CA GLY A 42 -12.17 -0.27 32.16
C GLY A 42 -10.93 0.06 32.98
N MET A 43 -11.08 0.97 33.94
CA MET A 43 -10.00 1.39 34.85
C MET A 43 -9.64 0.28 35.83
N VAL A 44 -8.36 0.19 36.16
CA VAL A 44 -7.86 -0.77 37.15
C VAL A 44 -8.20 -0.25 38.55
N ASN A 45 -8.78 -1.11 39.39
CA ASN A 45 -9.08 -0.75 40.78
C ASN A 45 -7.80 -0.79 41.67
N PRO A 46 -7.79 -0.16 42.86
CA PRO A 46 -6.60 -0.10 43.72
C PRO A 46 -6.06 -1.47 44.15
N GLN A 47 -6.93 -2.46 44.33
CA GLN A 47 -6.53 -3.82 44.70
C GLN A 47 -5.73 -4.46 43.55
N THR A 48 -6.23 -4.37 42.32
CA THR A 48 -5.57 -4.90 41.13
C THR A 48 -4.25 -4.17 40.88
N GLU A 49 -4.22 -2.84 41.02
CA GLU A 49 -3.00 -2.04 40.89
C GLU A 49 -1.92 -2.46 41.90
N TYR A 50 -2.32 -2.67 43.16
CA TYR A 50 -1.42 -3.19 44.19
C TYR A 50 -0.85 -4.56 43.81
N VAL A 51 -1.69 -5.49 43.34
CA VAL A 51 -1.26 -6.83 42.91
C VAL A 51 -0.27 -6.74 41.75
N LEU A 52 -0.61 -6.03 40.67
CA LEU A 52 0.25 -5.89 39.50
C LEU A 52 1.60 -5.24 39.86
N SER A 53 1.57 -4.18 40.68
CA SER A 53 2.78 -3.51 41.17
C SER A 53 3.66 -4.43 42.03
N ARG A 54 3.04 -5.22 42.93
CA ARG A 54 3.75 -6.15 43.80
C ARG A 54 4.51 -7.22 43.02
N PHE A 55 3.92 -7.69 41.93
CA PHE A 55 4.49 -8.72 41.05
C PHE A 55 5.23 -8.15 39.83
N LYS A 56 5.37 -6.82 39.72
CA LYS A 56 6.03 -6.12 38.60
C LYS A 56 5.47 -6.49 37.23
N VAL A 57 4.16 -6.74 37.16
CA VAL A 57 3.45 -7.05 35.92
C VAL A 57 2.89 -5.76 35.34
N GLU A 58 3.10 -5.53 34.04
CA GLU A 58 2.54 -4.36 33.35
C GLU A 58 1.01 -4.41 33.30
N VAL A 59 0.40 -3.23 33.44
CA VAL A 59 -1.05 -3.08 33.30
C VAL A 59 -1.44 -3.35 31.84
N PRO A 60 -2.45 -4.21 31.55
CA PRO A 60 -2.92 -4.45 30.19
C PRO A 60 -3.32 -3.16 29.46
N ALA A 61 -3.16 -3.18 28.13
CA ALA A 61 -3.55 -2.07 27.28
C ALA A 61 -5.03 -1.73 27.45
N PHE A 62 -5.33 -0.44 27.53
CA PHE A 62 -6.70 0.05 27.65
C PHE A 62 -7.38 0.05 26.29
N LEU A 63 -8.51 -0.65 26.20
CA LEU A 63 -9.35 -0.74 25.01
C LEU A 63 -10.73 -0.16 25.37
N PRO A 64 -10.95 1.15 25.19
CA PRO A 64 -12.17 1.82 25.63
C PRO A 64 -13.41 1.36 24.85
N ASP A 65 -13.20 1.04 23.58
CA ASP A 65 -14.21 0.55 22.66
C ASP A 65 -13.57 -0.33 21.60
N LEU A 66 -14.42 -1.06 20.91
CA LEU A 66 -14.12 -1.87 19.77
C LEU A 66 -14.92 -1.38 18.56
N VAL A 67 -15.07 -0.07 18.36
CA VAL A 67 -15.68 0.42 17.11
C VAL A 67 -14.80 -0.02 15.92
N PRO A 68 -15.35 -0.69 14.87
CA PRO A 68 -14.55 -1.09 13.72
C PRO A 68 -13.94 0.11 13.00
N LYS A 69 -12.61 0.10 12.87
CA LYS A 69 -11.80 1.16 12.24
C LYS A 69 -11.16 0.66 10.95
N ALA A 70 -10.77 1.57 10.08
CA ALA A 70 -10.11 1.26 8.80
C ALA A 70 -8.88 0.36 9.00
N GLU A 71 -8.05 0.66 10.00
CA GLU A 71 -6.81 -0.07 10.29
C GLU A 71 -7.00 -1.59 10.52
N TYR A 72 -8.16 -2.00 11.05
CA TYR A 72 -8.45 -3.41 11.33
C TYR A 72 -8.64 -4.26 10.07
N TYR A 73 -8.70 -3.66 8.89
CA TYR A 73 -8.92 -4.35 7.61
C TYR A 73 -7.69 -4.31 6.71
N LEU A 74 -6.68 -3.50 7.06
CA LEU A 74 -5.51 -3.28 6.22
C LEU A 74 -4.49 -4.42 6.28
N GLY A 75 -3.78 -4.60 5.16
CA GLY A 75 -2.59 -5.45 5.04
C GLY A 75 -1.43 -4.98 5.93
N ASP A 76 -0.35 -5.75 5.96
CA ASP A 76 0.81 -5.43 6.80
C ASP A 76 1.68 -4.35 6.16
N GLU A 77 1.93 -4.45 4.85
CA GLU A 77 2.71 -3.45 4.13
C GLU A 77 1.85 -2.73 3.08
N PRO A 78 1.91 -1.38 3.06
CA PRO A 78 1.22 -0.59 2.05
C PRO A 78 1.96 -0.72 0.72
N VAL A 79 1.32 -1.34 -0.27
CA VAL A 79 1.79 -1.28 -1.66
C VAL A 79 1.51 0.13 -2.19
N THR A 80 2.59 0.85 -2.49
CA THR A 80 2.59 2.25 -2.93
C THR A 80 3.64 2.44 -4.02
N VAL A 81 3.58 3.57 -4.73
CA VAL A 81 4.61 3.97 -5.70
C VAL A 81 5.12 5.37 -5.40
N ARG A 82 6.42 5.59 -5.55
CA ARG A 82 7.02 6.93 -5.34
C ARG A 82 6.69 7.85 -6.51
N ALA A 83 6.47 9.13 -6.23
CA ALA A 83 6.44 10.17 -7.24
C ALA A 83 7.75 10.14 -8.06
N GLY A 84 7.63 10.36 -9.36
CA GLY A 84 8.72 10.27 -10.31
C GLY A 84 9.00 8.87 -10.87
N THR A 85 8.37 7.81 -10.33
CA THR A 85 8.45 6.45 -10.91
C THR A 85 7.83 6.43 -12.31
N PRO A 86 8.42 5.74 -13.30
CA PRO A 86 7.81 5.54 -14.60
C PRO A 86 6.41 4.91 -14.48
N LEU A 87 5.47 5.39 -15.29
CA LEU A 87 4.11 4.88 -15.31
C LEU A 87 4.05 3.38 -15.61
N TRP A 88 4.94 2.88 -16.47
CA TRP A 88 5.02 1.43 -16.76
C TRP A 88 5.21 0.61 -15.48
N ASP A 89 6.19 0.99 -14.66
CA ASP A 89 6.51 0.26 -13.43
C ASP A 89 5.36 0.34 -12.41
N ALA A 90 4.66 1.48 -12.36
CA ALA A 90 3.47 1.63 -11.52
C ALA A 90 2.31 0.73 -11.97
N LEU A 91 2.07 0.61 -13.29
CA LEU A 91 1.04 -0.27 -13.85
C LEU A 91 1.38 -1.75 -13.66
N ALA A 92 2.65 -2.12 -13.87
CA ALA A 92 3.13 -3.47 -13.60
C ALA A 92 2.95 -3.85 -12.12
N LEU A 93 3.24 -2.93 -11.19
CA LEU A 93 3.02 -3.14 -9.76
C LEU A 93 1.52 -3.32 -9.41
N MET A 94 0.63 -2.58 -10.08
CA MET A 94 -0.82 -2.76 -9.95
C MET A 94 -1.27 -4.15 -10.40
N GLU A 95 -0.77 -4.62 -11.55
CA GLU A 95 -1.10 -5.94 -12.10
C GLU A 95 -0.57 -7.08 -11.23
N GLU A 96 0.70 -7.01 -10.83
CA GLU A 96 1.36 -7.99 -9.96
C GLU A 96 0.60 -8.22 -8.66
N HIS A 97 0.06 -7.15 -8.07
CA HIS A 97 -0.69 -7.19 -6.81
C HIS A 97 -2.21 -7.32 -7.00
N GLY A 98 -2.71 -7.43 -8.24
CA GLY A 98 -4.14 -7.50 -8.55
C GLY A 98 -4.94 -6.28 -8.06
N ARG A 99 -4.33 -5.09 -8.06
CA ARG A 99 -4.93 -3.86 -7.52
C ARG A 99 -5.54 -2.99 -8.61
N SER A 100 -6.71 -2.42 -8.33
CA SER A 100 -7.38 -1.43 -9.20
C SER A 100 -6.95 0.01 -8.96
N ALA A 101 -6.25 0.25 -7.84
CA ALA A 101 -5.72 1.55 -7.45
C ALA A 101 -4.42 1.40 -6.64
N LEU A 102 -3.54 2.40 -6.77
CA LEU A 102 -2.22 2.43 -6.16
C LEU A 102 -1.91 3.84 -5.64
N PRO A 103 -1.70 4.02 -4.33
CA PRO A 103 -1.29 5.31 -3.78
C PRO A 103 0.08 5.73 -4.28
N ILE A 104 0.18 7.00 -4.67
CA ILE A 104 1.42 7.67 -5.05
C ILE A 104 1.91 8.47 -3.84
N VAL A 105 3.17 8.29 -3.45
CA VAL A 105 3.76 8.89 -2.25
C VAL A 105 4.99 9.75 -2.53
N ASP A 106 5.31 10.66 -1.62
CA ASP A 106 6.57 11.42 -1.65
C ASP A 106 7.75 10.60 -1.09
N GLY A 107 8.93 11.23 -0.93
CA GLY A 107 10.13 10.59 -0.40
C GLY A 107 10.02 10.11 1.05
N GLU A 108 9.09 10.67 1.83
CA GLU A 108 8.82 10.32 3.23
C GLU A 108 7.64 9.33 3.36
N GLY A 109 7.05 8.89 2.25
CA GLY A 109 5.89 7.99 2.24
C GLY A 109 4.54 8.70 2.43
N ARG A 110 4.51 10.04 2.39
CA ARG A 110 3.27 10.81 2.53
C ARG A 110 2.45 10.78 1.26
N TYR A 111 1.13 10.71 1.42
CA TYR A 111 0.18 10.67 0.31
C TYR A 111 0.30 11.90 -0.61
N ARG A 112 0.33 11.66 -1.92
CA ARG A 112 0.33 12.71 -2.95
C ARG A 112 -0.90 12.64 -3.85
N ALA A 113 -1.17 11.46 -4.40
CA ALA A 113 -2.25 11.20 -5.34
C ALA A 113 -2.54 9.70 -5.38
N THR A 114 -3.56 9.28 -6.13
CA THR A 114 -3.83 7.85 -6.37
C THR A 114 -3.82 7.56 -7.87
N LEU A 115 -3.03 6.59 -8.31
CA LEU A 115 -3.17 6.02 -9.64
C LEU A 115 -4.33 5.02 -9.62
N HIS A 116 -5.29 5.18 -10.52
CA HIS A 116 -6.32 4.17 -10.78
C HIS A 116 -6.68 4.17 -12.26
N TYR A 117 -7.25 3.06 -12.76
CA TYR A 117 -7.48 2.87 -14.20
C TYR A 117 -8.31 4.00 -14.84
N SER A 118 -9.33 4.52 -14.15
CA SER A 118 -10.15 5.63 -14.66
C SER A 118 -9.35 6.94 -14.78
N ALA A 119 -8.48 7.26 -13.83
CA ALA A 119 -7.61 8.43 -13.89
C ALA A 119 -6.57 8.28 -15.01
N PHE A 120 -5.96 7.10 -15.12
CA PHE A 120 -5.08 6.76 -16.23
C PHE A 120 -5.76 6.96 -17.57
N ALA A 121 -6.93 6.35 -17.81
CA ALA A 121 -7.68 6.47 -19.06
C ALA A 121 -8.03 7.92 -19.40
N ARG A 122 -8.44 8.72 -18.40
CA ARG A 122 -8.74 10.14 -18.59
C ARG A 122 -7.49 10.97 -18.92
N ASN A 123 -6.38 10.70 -18.26
CA ASN A 123 -5.15 11.50 -18.39
C ASN A 123 -4.32 11.12 -19.61
N ILE A 124 -4.31 9.84 -20.00
CA ILE A 124 -3.63 9.39 -21.23
C ILE A 124 -4.26 10.02 -22.46
N LEU A 125 -5.59 10.08 -22.55
CA LEU A 125 -6.32 10.71 -23.67
C LEU A 125 -5.96 12.19 -23.86
N LYS A 126 -5.64 12.91 -22.78
CA LYS A 126 -5.17 14.31 -22.87
C LYS A 126 -3.77 14.40 -23.47
N LYS A 127 -2.90 13.43 -23.18
CA LYS A 127 -1.49 13.40 -23.60
C LYS A 127 -1.32 12.86 -25.02
N ILE A 128 -2.16 11.93 -25.47
CA ILE A 128 -2.11 11.34 -26.82
C ILE A 128 -3.11 11.95 -27.81
N ASN A 129 -3.75 13.08 -27.47
CA ASN A 129 -4.74 13.72 -28.33
C ASN A 129 -4.13 14.15 -29.67
N PRO A 130 -4.51 13.57 -30.82
CA PRO A 130 -3.89 13.85 -32.12
C PRO A 130 -4.17 15.27 -32.63
N ARG A 131 -5.21 15.94 -32.11
CA ARG A 131 -5.51 17.35 -32.43
C ARG A 131 -4.58 18.33 -31.71
N LYS A 132 -3.79 17.85 -30.75
CA LYS A 132 -2.76 18.62 -30.05
C LYS A 132 -1.40 17.97 -30.34
N LYS A 133 -0.33 18.76 -30.34
CA LYS A 133 1.01 18.17 -30.31
C LYS A 133 1.16 17.43 -28.96
N ALA A 134 1.08 16.11 -28.97
CA ALA A 134 1.38 15.25 -27.83
C ALA A 134 2.74 15.63 -27.20
N VAL A 135 2.70 16.01 -25.93
CA VAL A 135 3.89 16.37 -25.14
C VAL A 135 3.83 15.58 -23.86
N ILE A 136 4.92 14.86 -23.55
CA ILE A 136 5.02 14.04 -22.34
C ILE A 136 6.15 14.56 -21.45
N PRO A 137 5.92 14.77 -20.14
CA PRO A 137 7.03 14.99 -19.22
C PRO A 137 7.80 13.68 -19.05
N THR A 138 9.12 13.70 -19.25
CA THR A 138 9.98 12.53 -19.01
C THR A 138 11.45 12.97 -18.87
N SER A 139 12.34 12.02 -18.60
CA SER A 139 13.79 12.21 -18.59
C SER A 139 14.47 11.10 -19.40
N VAL A 140 15.73 11.30 -19.77
CA VAL A 140 16.50 10.30 -20.53
C VAL A 140 16.63 9.01 -19.72
N GLY A 141 16.88 9.11 -18.41
CA GLY A 141 16.96 7.97 -17.51
C GLY A 141 15.66 7.17 -17.45
N ARG A 142 14.51 7.84 -17.22
CA ARG A 142 13.21 7.15 -17.17
C ARG A 142 12.90 6.43 -18.48
N MET A 143 13.18 7.06 -19.61
CA MET A 143 13.02 6.41 -20.91
C MET A 143 13.89 5.17 -21.00
N ALA A 144 15.20 5.28 -20.75
CA ALA A 144 16.11 4.15 -20.83
C ALA A 144 15.65 2.95 -19.98
N ASP A 145 15.21 3.20 -18.75
CA ASP A 145 14.71 2.17 -17.83
C ASP A 145 13.39 1.55 -18.32
N THR A 146 12.49 2.37 -18.88
CA THR A 146 11.17 1.93 -19.36
C THR A 146 11.28 1.09 -20.63
N ILE A 147 12.10 1.52 -21.60
CA ILE A 147 12.30 0.80 -22.86
C ILE A 147 13.44 -0.23 -22.79
N LYS A 148 13.99 -0.50 -21.59
CA LYS A 148 15.11 -1.44 -21.37
C LYS A 148 16.27 -1.19 -22.34
N ALA A 149 16.58 0.08 -22.57
CA ALA A 149 17.54 0.47 -23.59
C ALA A 149 18.98 0.27 -23.13
N GLN A 150 19.83 -0.11 -24.08
CA GLN A 150 21.27 0.09 -23.93
C GLN A 150 21.59 1.57 -24.12
N VAL A 151 22.26 2.18 -23.15
CA VAL A 151 22.67 3.58 -23.21
C VAL A 151 24.02 3.69 -23.92
N VAL A 152 24.07 4.39 -25.06
CA VAL A 152 25.31 4.63 -25.82
C VAL A 152 25.98 5.93 -25.38
N SER A 153 25.17 6.98 -25.17
CA SER A 153 25.58 8.27 -24.61
C SER A 153 24.41 8.85 -23.82
N SER A 154 24.69 9.55 -22.73
CA SER A 154 23.64 10.15 -21.90
C SER A 154 24.10 11.47 -21.30
N PHE A 155 23.25 12.49 -21.41
CA PHE A 155 23.53 13.84 -20.95
C PHE A 155 22.37 14.33 -20.09
N ASP A 156 22.67 14.70 -18.84
CA ASP A 156 21.67 15.12 -17.83
C ASP A 156 20.51 14.10 -17.69
N PRO A 157 20.79 12.81 -17.39
CA PRO A 157 19.80 11.74 -17.47
C PRO A 157 18.58 11.94 -16.58
N GLY A 158 18.75 12.58 -15.41
CA GLY A 158 17.67 12.87 -14.46
C GLY A 158 16.88 14.14 -14.76
N ARG A 159 17.32 14.98 -15.71
CA ARG A 159 16.63 16.25 -16.02
C ARG A 159 15.31 15.96 -16.72
N GLU A 160 14.22 16.36 -16.07
CA GLU A 160 12.89 16.31 -16.68
C GLU A 160 12.71 17.39 -17.74
N PHE A 161 12.05 17.04 -18.83
CA PHE A 161 11.69 17.96 -19.91
C PHE A 161 10.35 17.57 -20.54
N LYS A 162 9.74 18.53 -21.23
CA LYS A 162 8.47 18.36 -21.94
C LYS A 162 8.74 17.81 -23.33
N ALA A 163 8.81 16.50 -23.43
CA ALA A 163 9.29 15.82 -24.60
C ALA A 163 8.27 15.75 -25.75
N ARG A 164 8.78 15.92 -26.96
CA ARG A 164 8.06 15.76 -28.22
C ARG A 164 8.59 14.52 -28.94
N ILE A 165 7.73 13.52 -29.16
CA ILE A 165 8.12 12.29 -29.86
C ILE A 165 7.94 12.50 -31.36
N LEU A 166 9.00 12.20 -32.12
CA LEU A 166 9.03 12.21 -33.58
C LEU A 166 9.48 10.84 -34.07
N VAL A 167 8.60 10.12 -34.77
CA VAL A 167 8.96 8.85 -35.41
C VAL A 167 9.42 9.14 -36.83
N ALA A 168 10.67 8.79 -37.15
CA ALA A 168 11.28 9.07 -38.43
C ALA A 168 10.85 8.04 -39.51
N ALA A 169 9.57 8.06 -39.86
CA ALA A 169 8.97 7.21 -40.89
C ALA A 169 8.94 7.86 -42.29
N LEU A 170 9.17 9.18 -42.37
CA LEU A 170 9.18 9.92 -43.62
C LEU A 170 10.49 9.74 -44.40
N GLU A 171 10.46 10.10 -45.69
CA GLU A 171 11.67 10.31 -46.48
C GLU A 171 12.57 11.39 -45.83
N THR A 172 13.89 11.30 -46.01
CA THR A 172 14.91 12.08 -45.29
C THR A 172 14.65 13.58 -45.32
N GLU A 173 14.43 14.19 -46.48
CA GLU A 173 14.22 15.64 -46.60
C GLU A 173 12.91 16.08 -45.96
N SER A 174 11.88 15.22 -46.03
CA SER A 174 10.60 15.49 -45.37
C SER A 174 10.72 15.39 -43.85
N PHE A 175 11.50 14.45 -43.33
CA PHE A 175 11.79 14.33 -41.90
C PHE A 175 12.60 15.53 -41.38
N LYS A 176 13.64 15.97 -42.11
CA LYS A 176 14.45 17.14 -41.74
C LYS A 176 13.59 18.38 -41.51
N ARG A 177 12.73 18.71 -42.47
CA ARG A 177 11.76 19.82 -42.35
C ARG A 177 10.85 19.68 -41.13
N HIS A 178 10.47 18.45 -40.78
CA HIS A 178 9.62 18.21 -39.62
C HIS A 178 10.37 18.44 -38.31
N LEU A 179 11.60 17.94 -38.18
CA LEU A 179 12.45 18.14 -37.00
C LEU A 179 12.84 19.62 -36.82
N ASP A 180 13.14 20.33 -37.91
CA ASP A 180 13.50 21.75 -37.87
C ASP A 180 12.36 22.66 -37.41
N GLY A 181 11.12 22.21 -37.56
CA GLY A 181 9.92 22.92 -37.08
C GLY A 181 9.64 22.73 -35.59
N GLU A 182 10.47 21.99 -34.85
CA GLU A 182 10.28 21.69 -33.43
C GLU A 182 11.43 22.23 -32.57
N ALA A 183 11.18 22.44 -31.28
CA ALA A 183 12.21 22.78 -30.31
C ALA A 183 13.10 21.54 -30.06
N ARG A 184 14.29 21.51 -30.67
CA ARG A 184 15.18 20.33 -30.75
C ARG A 184 15.60 19.81 -29.38
N GLU A 185 15.80 20.71 -28.42
CA GLU A 185 16.12 20.42 -27.02
C GLU A 185 15.00 19.66 -26.27
N ASN A 186 13.81 19.56 -26.86
CA ASN A 186 12.68 18.78 -26.37
C ASN A 186 12.36 17.55 -27.23
N CYS A 187 13.06 17.34 -28.35
CA CYS A 187 12.74 16.28 -29.29
C CYS A 187 13.33 14.93 -28.90
N ILE A 188 12.49 13.91 -28.90
CA ILE A 188 12.87 12.49 -28.91
C ILE A 188 12.62 11.99 -30.32
N VAL A 189 13.67 11.57 -31.02
CA VAL A 189 13.54 10.99 -32.36
C VAL A 189 13.69 9.47 -32.26
N ILE A 190 12.72 8.74 -32.80
CA ILE A 190 12.73 7.29 -32.89
C ILE A 190 12.97 6.90 -34.36
N VAL A 191 14.02 6.13 -34.62
CA VAL A 191 14.40 5.69 -35.97
C VAL A 191 14.92 4.26 -35.94
N GLY A 192 14.79 3.55 -37.06
CA GLY A 192 15.47 2.27 -37.28
C GLY A 192 16.95 2.45 -37.63
N ASP A 193 17.42 1.71 -38.63
CA ASP A 193 18.81 1.62 -39.09
C ASP A 193 19.21 2.67 -40.15
N ARG A 194 18.37 3.67 -40.40
CA ARG A 194 18.64 4.74 -41.38
C ARG A 194 19.71 5.72 -40.89
N THR A 195 20.96 5.43 -41.22
CA THR A 195 22.17 6.18 -40.82
C THR A 195 22.15 7.66 -41.23
N ASP A 196 21.56 8.01 -42.37
CA ASP A 196 21.43 9.39 -42.86
C ASP A 196 20.51 10.23 -41.96
N VAL A 197 19.40 9.65 -41.53
CA VAL A 197 18.47 10.24 -40.56
C VAL A 197 19.13 10.32 -39.19
N GLN A 198 19.75 9.22 -38.72
CA GLN A 198 20.46 9.20 -37.43
C GLN A 198 21.51 10.32 -37.37
N ARG A 199 22.35 10.47 -38.40
CA ARG A 199 23.35 11.55 -38.49
C ARG A 199 22.71 12.92 -38.36
N TYR A 200 21.65 13.19 -39.12
CA TYR A 200 20.99 14.49 -39.08
C TYR A 200 20.44 14.83 -37.69
N VAL A 201 19.82 13.85 -37.01
CA VAL A 201 19.30 14.04 -35.65
C VAL A 201 20.42 14.43 -34.70
N LEU A 202 21.56 13.74 -34.76
CA LEU A 202 22.72 14.00 -33.92
C LEU A 202 23.35 15.37 -34.22
N GLU A 203 23.41 15.76 -35.48
CA GLU A 203 23.91 17.07 -35.91
C GLU A 203 22.97 18.22 -35.53
N SER A 204 21.66 17.98 -35.57
CA SER A 204 20.65 18.99 -35.25
C SER A 204 20.63 19.37 -33.76
N GLY A 205 21.16 18.52 -32.88
CA GLY A 205 21.14 18.73 -31.43
C GLY A 205 19.83 18.33 -30.77
N ALA A 206 19.11 17.34 -31.33
CA ALA A 206 17.93 16.78 -30.69
C ALA A 206 18.27 16.24 -29.29
N ARG A 207 17.31 16.24 -28.37
CA ARG A 207 17.57 15.80 -26.99
C ARG A 207 17.94 14.33 -26.89
N VAL A 208 17.18 13.48 -27.58
CA VAL A 208 17.36 12.03 -27.58
C VAL A 208 17.19 11.44 -28.97
N LEU A 209 18.12 10.58 -29.37
CA LEU A 209 17.98 9.65 -30.47
C LEU A 209 17.73 8.25 -29.90
N ILE A 210 16.63 7.61 -30.31
CA ILE A 210 16.32 6.22 -29.99
C ILE A 210 16.43 5.39 -31.27
N VAL A 211 17.36 4.43 -31.28
CA VAL A 211 17.52 3.46 -32.36
C VAL A 211 16.80 2.17 -31.97
N THR A 212 15.96 1.65 -32.85
CA THR A 212 15.06 0.51 -32.55
C THR A 212 15.60 -0.83 -33.06
N ASN A 213 14.94 -1.93 -32.70
CA ASN A 213 15.28 -3.31 -33.08
C ASN A 213 16.70 -3.76 -32.66
N GLY A 214 17.26 -3.17 -31.61
CA GLY A 214 18.59 -3.50 -31.12
C GLY A 214 19.73 -3.19 -32.10
N ALA A 215 19.49 -2.34 -33.11
CA ALA A 215 20.52 -1.98 -34.07
C ALA A 215 21.68 -1.23 -33.39
N VAL A 216 22.90 -1.52 -33.83
CA VAL A 216 24.12 -0.92 -33.29
C VAL A 216 24.33 0.45 -33.93
N LEU A 217 24.75 1.43 -33.13
CA LEU A 217 25.15 2.74 -33.64
C LEU A 217 26.61 2.71 -34.10
N ASP A 218 26.86 3.18 -35.34
CA ASP A 218 28.21 3.34 -35.88
C ASP A 218 29.08 4.26 -35.01
N ARG A 219 30.37 3.94 -34.94
CA ARG A 219 31.35 4.70 -34.15
C ARG A 219 31.41 6.18 -34.54
N SER A 220 31.35 6.48 -35.84
CA SER A 220 31.36 7.86 -36.34
C SER A 220 30.13 8.65 -35.88
N LEU A 221 28.97 8.00 -35.77
CA LEU A 221 27.75 8.63 -35.25
C LEU A 221 27.84 8.85 -33.74
N LYS A 222 28.41 7.90 -32.99
CA LYS A 222 28.66 8.06 -31.55
C LYS A 222 29.49 9.32 -31.25
N GLU A 223 30.54 9.57 -32.02
CA GLU A 223 31.39 10.77 -31.86
C GLU A 223 30.61 12.07 -32.12
N ILE A 224 29.68 12.08 -33.10
CA ILE A 224 28.78 13.22 -33.34
C ILE A 224 27.85 13.42 -32.13
N ALA A 225 27.28 12.33 -31.60
CA ALA A 225 26.39 12.37 -30.44
C ALA A 225 27.09 12.99 -29.21
N GLU A 226 28.34 12.60 -28.95
CA GLU A 226 29.12 13.12 -27.84
C GLU A 226 29.44 14.61 -28.01
N ARG A 227 29.91 15.01 -29.18
CA ARG A 227 30.23 16.40 -29.50
C ARG A 227 29.01 17.33 -29.38
N ASN A 228 27.85 16.88 -29.84
CA ASN A 228 26.62 17.68 -29.83
C ASN A 228 25.75 17.44 -28.60
N ARG A 229 26.23 16.65 -27.63
CA ARG A 229 25.55 16.33 -26.36
C ARG A 229 24.15 15.73 -26.55
N VAL A 230 23.97 14.92 -27.59
CA VAL A 230 22.73 14.17 -27.85
C VAL A 230 22.79 12.84 -27.14
N SER A 231 21.73 12.53 -26.36
CA SER A 231 21.64 11.22 -25.70
C SER A 231 21.18 10.16 -26.69
N VAL A 232 21.83 9.00 -26.70
CA VAL A 232 21.50 7.90 -27.61
C VAL A 232 21.11 6.66 -26.80
N LEU A 233 19.92 6.15 -27.09
CA LEU A 233 19.36 4.94 -26.50
C LEU A 233 19.13 3.89 -27.59
N LEU A 234 19.55 2.65 -27.37
CA LEU A 234 19.24 1.53 -28.26
C LEU A 234 18.12 0.72 -27.62
N SER A 235 16.92 0.79 -28.21
CA SER A 235 15.77 0.01 -27.79
C SER A 235 15.87 -1.41 -28.36
N PRO A 236 15.70 -2.47 -27.55
CA PRO A 236 15.59 -3.83 -28.07
C PRO A 236 14.25 -4.06 -28.80
N TYR A 237 13.29 -3.16 -28.64
CA TYR A 237 11.94 -3.29 -29.20
C TYR A 237 11.83 -2.65 -30.59
N ASP A 238 10.81 -3.06 -31.34
CA ASP A 238 10.47 -2.44 -32.62
C ASP A 238 10.02 -0.96 -32.43
N THR A 239 9.89 -0.24 -33.54
CA THR A 239 9.54 1.18 -33.54
C THR A 239 8.19 1.49 -32.90
N SER A 240 7.18 0.65 -33.12
CA SER A 240 5.83 0.85 -32.57
C SER A 240 5.80 0.63 -31.06
N SER A 241 6.37 -0.49 -30.60
CA SER A 241 6.51 -0.84 -29.19
C SER A 241 7.33 0.21 -28.44
N THR A 242 8.44 0.65 -29.02
CA THR A 242 9.28 1.72 -28.46
C THR A 242 8.51 3.03 -28.33
N ALA A 243 7.77 3.45 -29.37
CA ALA A 243 7.00 4.68 -29.34
C ALA A 243 5.92 4.66 -28.25
N LEU A 244 5.26 3.52 -28.04
CA LEU A 244 4.29 3.34 -26.96
C LEU A 244 4.96 3.40 -25.58
N LEU A 245 6.00 2.60 -25.36
CA LEU A 245 6.70 2.52 -24.07
C LEU A 245 7.35 3.85 -23.66
N VAL A 246 7.84 4.64 -24.60
CA VAL A 246 8.33 6.01 -24.32
C VAL A 246 7.24 6.87 -23.67
N ILE A 247 5.97 6.72 -24.05
CA ILE A 247 4.85 7.41 -23.39
C ILE A 247 4.70 6.95 -21.94
N TYR A 248 4.88 5.65 -21.67
CA TYR A 248 4.84 5.07 -20.33
C TYR A 248 6.08 5.41 -19.46
N SER A 249 7.09 6.08 -20.00
CA SER A 249 8.20 6.63 -19.20
C SER A 249 7.82 7.88 -18.41
N THR A 250 6.63 8.42 -18.69
CA THR A 250 6.07 9.57 -17.97
C THR A 250 6.00 9.28 -16.46
N PRO A 251 6.38 10.22 -15.59
CA PRO A 251 6.22 10.04 -14.15
C PRO A 251 4.75 9.87 -13.75
N VAL A 252 4.52 8.90 -12.86
CA VAL A 252 3.21 8.35 -12.49
C VAL A 252 2.24 9.40 -11.95
N GLU A 253 2.70 10.39 -11.20
CA GLU A 253 1.89 11.45 -10.61
C GLU A 253 1.11 12.26 -11.66
N THR A 254 1.64 12.34 -12.89
CA THR A 254 0.97 13.06 -13.98
C THR A 254 -0.22 12.30 -14.57
N MET A 255 -0.40 11.04 -14.16
CA MET A 255 -1.55 10.20 -14.48
C MET A 255 -2.45 9.94 -13.27
N GLY A 256 -2.02 10.33 -12.08
CA GLY A 256 -2.77 10.15 -10.84
C GLY A 256 -3.99 11.07 -10.70
N ASP A 257 -4.80 10.77 -9.70
CA ASP A 257 -5.91 11.58 -9.22
C ASP A 257 -5.55 12.22 -7.87
N GLU A 258 -5.43 13.55 -7.85
CA GLU A 258 -5.20 14.35 -6.64
C GLU A 258 -6.53 14.71 -5.92
N GLY A 259 -7.66 14.46 -6.56
CA GLY A 259 -9.00 14.72 -6.02
C GLY A 259 -9.43 13.69 -4.98
N LEU A 260 -8.91 12.47 -5.05
CA LEU A 260 -9.22 11.42 -4.08
C LEU A 260 -8.53 11.72 -2.74
N LYS A 261 -9.33 11.99 -1.70
CA LYS A 261 -8.83 12.30 -0.36
C LYS A 261 -8.60 11.03 0.46
N PRO A 262 -7.49 10.95 1.23
CA PRO A 262 -7.26 9.85 2.13
C PRO A 262 -8.19 9.92 3.35
N VAL A 263 -8.42 8.77 3.97
CA VAL A 263 -9.05 8.64 5.28
C VAL A 263 -8.00 8.27 6.33
N ARG A 264 -8.25 8.57 7.60
CA ARG A 264 -7.32 8.22 8.69
C ARG A 264 -7.47 6.77 9.12
N LEU A 265 -6.38 6.17 9.61
CA LEU A 265 -6.36 4.79 10.15
C LEU A 265 -7.45 4.53 11.21
N ASP A 266 -7.67 5.50 12.10
CA ASP A 266 -8.63 5.47 13.19
C ASP A 266 -10.07 5.75 12.76
N SER A 267 -10.31 6.00 11.45
CA SER A 267 -11.64 6.32 10.93
C SER A 267 -12.60 5.14 11.14
N PRO A 268 -13.76 5.34 11.79
CA PRO A 268 -14.78 4.32 11.92
C PRO A 268 -15.31 3.87 10.54
N LEU A 269 -15.58 2.58 10.37
CA LEU A 269 -16.08 2.02 9.09
C LEU A 269 -17.30 2.73 8.53
N ARG A 270 -18.22 3.19 9.38
CA ARG A 270 -19.40 3.95 8.97
C ARG A 270 -19.05 5.21 8.18
N ASN A 271 -17.89 5.82 8.44
CA ASN A 271 -17.42 7.03 7.78
C ASN A 271 -16.71 6.74 6.45
N LEU A 272 -16.38 5.48 6.14
CA LEU A 272 -15.70 5.10 4.90
C LEU A 272 -16.67 4.92 3.72
N ARG A 273 -17.97 4.69 3.98
CA ARG A 273 -18.97 4.42 2.93
C ARG A 273 -19.13 5.57 1.93
N GLY A 274 -19.14 6.81 2.41
CA GLY A 274 -19.23 8.00 1.55
C GLY A 274 -18.02 8.14 0.62
N PRO A 275 -16.79 8.24 1.17
CA PRO A 275 -15.57 8.30 0.37
C PRO A 275 -15.41 7.14 -0.62
N LEU A 276 -15.81 5.92 -0.25
CA LEU A 276 -15.78 4.76 -1.16
C LEU A 276 -16.77 4.89 -2.32
N ALA A 277 -17.97 5.42 -2.06
CA ALA A 277 -18.99 5.62 -3.09
C ALA A 277 -18.61 6.73 -4.08
N GLU A 278 -17.91 7.77 -3.62
CA GLU A 278 -17.39 8.85 -4.45
C GLU A 278 -16.13 8.47 -5.23
N SER A 279 -15.40 7.45 -4.77
CA SER A 279 -14.18 6.96 -5.42
C SER A 279 -14.48 6.20 -6.72
N PRO A 280 -13.91 6.62 -7.88
CA PRO A 280 -14.07 5.91 -9.14
C PRO A 280 -13.55 4.47 -9.11
N SER A 281 -12.59 4.16 -8.25
CA SER A 281 -11.99 2.83 -8.09
C SER A 281 -12.59 2.03 -6.94
N ARG A 282 -13.66 2.53 -6.29
CA ARG A 282 -14.27 1.91 -5.09
C ARG A 282 -13.24 1.62 -4.00
N SER A 283 -12.25 2.49 -3.89
CA SER A 283 -11.16 2.37 -2.92
C SER A 283 -10.67 3.75 -2.47
N VAL A 284 -10.25 3.86 -1.22
CA VAL A 284 -9.71 5.09 -0.62
C VAL A 284 -8.37 4.84 0.09
N PRO A 285 -7.38 5.74 -0.08
CA PRO A 285 -6.10 5.59 0.59
C PRO A 285 -6.29 5.84 2.08
N VAL A 286 -5.57 5.08 2.90
CA VAL A 286 -5.61 5.22 4.36
C VAL A 286 -4.25 5.72 4.84
N THR A 287 -4.25 6.76 5.68
CA THR A 287 -3.02 7.37 6.21
C THR A 287 -2.97 7.37 7.74
N ASP A 288 -1.75 7.44 8.27
CA ASP A 288 -1.50 7.73 9.68
C ASP A 288 -1.70 9.23 10.01
N GLU A 289 -1.33 9.62 11.23
CA GLU A 289 -1.48 11.00 11.70
C GLU A 289 -0.54 11.98 10.98
N GLU A 290 0.62 11.51 10.55
CA GLU A 290 1.62 12.28 9.80
C GLU A 290 1.32 12.32 8.29
N GLY A 291 0.24 11.67 7.84
CA GLY A 291 -0.18 11.62 6.44
C GLY A 291 0.59 10.60 5.59
N ARG A 292 1.36 9.70 6.21
CA ARG A 292 2.01 8.57 5.54
C ARG A 292 0.99 7.52 5.19
N VAL A 293 1.10 6.95 4.00
CA VAL A 293 0.15 5.93 3.53
C VAL A 293 0.37 4.64 4.31
N ALA A 294 -0.66 4.23 5.04
CA ALA A 294 -0.70 2.99 5.80
C ALA A 294 -1.38 1.86 5.02
N GLY A 295 -2.12 2.18 3.97
CA GLY A 295 -2.68 1.18 3.07
C GLY A 295 -3.76 1.71 2.16
N MET A 296 -4.53 0.78 1.63
CA MET A 296 -5.63 1.03 0.71
C MET A 296 -6.85 0.28 1.21
N PHE A 297 -7.96 0.98 1.42
CA PHE A 297 -9.23 0.38 1.82
C PHE A 297 -10.15 0.31 0.60
N THR A 298 -10.77 -0.84 0.37
CA THR A 298 -11.64 -1.10 -0.78
C THR A 298 -13.07 -1.41 -0.33
N GLU A 299 -14.04 -1.28 -1.23
CA GLU A 299 -15.44 -1.67 -0.93
C GLU A 299 -15.56 -3.15 -0.54
N GLY A 300 -14.73 -4.02 -1.11
CA GLY A 300 -14.66 -5.44 -0.73
C GLY A 300 -14.23 -5.67 0.72
N ASP A 301 -13.51 -4.73 1.32
CA ASP A 301 -13.06 -4.83 2.71
C ASP A 301 -14.22 -4.71 3.71
N LEU A 302 -15.31 -4.04 3.31
CA LEU A 302 -16.54 -3.96 4.12
C LEU A 302 -17.20 -5.32 4.35
N LEU A 303 -16.88 -6.32 3.51
CA LEU A 303 -17.43 -7.67 3.59
C LEU A 303 -16.53 -8.64 4.35
N ARG A 304 -15.30 -8.23 4.69
CA ARG A 304 -14.33 -9.08 5.38
C ARG A 304 -14.53 -9.00 6.89
N ASP A 305 -14.07 -10.01 7.61
CA ASP A 305 -13.95 -9.91 9.06
C ASP A 305 -12.76 -8.99 9.42
N PRO A 306 -12.89 -8.16 10.47
CA PRO A 306 -11.76 -7.40 10.98
C PRO A 306 -10.65 -8.35 11.45
N LYS A 307 -9.39 -7.91 11.37
CA LYS A 307 -8.22 -8.63 11.88
C LYS A 307 -8.08 -8.55 13.41
N VAL A 308 -9.21 -8.42 14.10
CA VAL A 308 -9.30 -8.39 15.55
C VAL A 308 -10.30 -9.45 15.97
N GLU A 309 -9.95 -10.22 16.98
CA GLU A 309 -10.81 -11.27 17.55
C GLU A 309 -10.73 -11.23 19.07
N LEU A 310 -11.73 -11.85 19.71
CA LEU A 310 -11.91 -11.74 21.15
C LEU A 310 -11.91 -13.10 21.83
N ILE A 311 -11.26 -13.14 22.99
CA ILE A 311 -11.43 -14.18 23.99
C ILE A 311 -11.98 -13.46 25.23
N LEU A 312 -13.17 -13.86 25.67
CA LEU A 312 -13.79 -13.28 26.86
C LEU A 312 -13.42 -14.12 28.08
N VAL A 313 -13.01 -13.44 29.15
CA VAL A 313 -12.76 -14.08 30.45
C VAL A 313 -13.67 -13.47 31.51
N ASP A 314 -14.05 -14.26 32.51
CA ASP A 314 -14.80 -13.79 33.68
C ASP A 314 -16.22 -13.28 33.42
N HIS A 315 -16.71 -13.42 32.19
CA HIS A 315 -18.10 -13.12 31.83
C HIS A 315 -18.48 -13.81 30.53
N ASN A 316 -19.78 -14.07 30.37
CA ASN A 316 -20.38 -14.59 29.14
C ASN A 316 -21.48 -13.67 28.57
N GLU A 317 -21.74 -12.52 29.19
CA GLU A 317 -22.80 -11.58 28.79
C GLU A 317 -22.22 -10.41 27.99
N LEU A 318 -22.66 -10.21 26.73
CA LEU A 318 -22.20 -9.10 25.88
C LEU A 318 -22.43 -7.71 26.49
N GLY A 319 -23.47 -7.54 27.32
CA GLY A 319 -23.73 -6.28 28.03
C GLY A 319 -22.65 -5.92 29.05
N GLN A 320 -21.84 -6.90 29.47
CA GLN A 320 -20.68 -6.71 30.35
C GLN A 320 -19.36 -6.62 29.58
N ALA A 321 -19.34 -6.95 28.28
CA ALA A 321 -18.15 -6.83 27.44
C ALA A 321 -17.84 -5.35 27.10
N VAL A 322 -16.66 -5.12 26.53
CA VAL A 322 -16.29 -3.84 25.93
C VAL A 322 -17.30 -3.43 24.84
N GLU A 323 -17.62 -2.14 24.76
CA GLU A 323 -18.53 -1.62 23.73
C GLU A 323 -18.02 -1.97 22.33
N GLY A 324 -18.90 -2.51 21.48
CA GLY A 324 -18.55 -2.90 20.11
C GLY A 324 -18.01 -4.33 19.97
N ALA A 325 -17.92 -5.12 21.05
CA ALA A 325 -17.48 -6.51 21.01
C ALA A 325 -18.28 -7.39 20.02
N GLU A 326 -19.56 -7.08 19.80
CA GLU A 326 -20.45 -7.77 18.86
C GLU A 326 -20.02 -7.66 17.38
N ASN A 327 -19.15 -6.70 17.07
CA ASN A 327 -18.60 -6.51 15.72
C ASN A 327 -17.48 -7.50 15.39
N TYR A 328 -16.94 -8.23 16.36
CA TYR A 328 -15.79 -9.12 16.19
C TYR A 328 -16.18 -10.57 16.44
N ARG A 329 -15.33 -11.46 15.94
CA ARG A 329 -15.45 -12.87 16.24
C ARG A 329 -14.96 -13.14 17.66
N ILE A 330 -15.84 -13.67 18.49
CA ILE A 330 -15.47 -14.28 19.77
C ILE A 330 -14.98 -15.70 19.43
N LEU A 331 -13.78 -16.04 19.91
CA LEU A 331 -13.16 -17.35 19.73
C LEU A 331 -13.46 -18.26 20.92
N GLU A 332 -13.38 -17.69 22.12
CA GLU A 332 -13.50 -18.43 23.37
C GLU A 332 -14.13 -17.61 24.48
N VAL A 333 -14.78 -18.30 25.42
CA VAL A 333 -15.29 -17.74 26.68
C VAL A 333 -14.84 -18.63 27.82
N ILE A 334 -14.15 -18.06 28.80
CA ILE A 334 -13.69 -18.73 30.02
C ILE A 334 -14.34 -18.05 31.23
N ASP A 335 -15.24 -18.72 31.91
CA ASP A 335 -16.06 -18.09 32.93
C ASP A 335 -16.37 -19.05 34.10
N HIS A 336 -16.80 -18.50 35.22
CA HIS A 336 -17.28 -19.24 36.38
C HIS A 336 -18.65 -18.76 36.86
N HIS A 337 -19.16 -17.67 36.27
CA HIS A 337 -20.49 -17.14 36.56
C HIS A 337 -21.60 -18.01 35.96
N ARG A 338 -22.84 -17.70 36.35
CA ARG A 338 -24.03 -18.29 35.73
C ARG A 338 -24.02 -18.07 34.22
N ILE A 339 -24.46 -19.08 33.48
CA ILE A 339 -24.58 -18.99 32.03
C ILE A 339 -25.89 -18.23 31.71
N GLY A 340 -25.75 -17.11 31.00
CA GLY A 340 -26.87 -16.33 30.47
C GLY A 340 -27.24 -16.74 29.04
N SER A 341 -28.11 -15.94 28.41
CA SER A 341 -28.38 -16.07 26.98
C SER A 341 -27.37 -15.24 26.20
N PHE A 342 -26.52 -15.90 25.41
CA PHE A 342 -25.59 -15.26 24.48
C PHE A 342 -25.61 -15.99 23.14
N ALA A 343 -25.40 -15.25 22.05
CA ALA A 343 -25.35 -15.81 20.71
C ALA A 343 -24.05 -15.41 20.02
N THR A 344 -23.43 -16.36 19.31
CA THR A 344 -22.22 -16.14 18.52
C THR A 344 -22.48 -16.42 17.05
N LYS A 345 -21.73 -15.74 16.18
CA LYS A 345 -21.80 -15.94 14.72
C LYS A 345 -21.18 -17.26 14.27
N ALA A 346 -20.34 -17.88 15.11
CA ALA A 346 -19.64 -19.13 14.84
C ALA A 346 -19.53 -19.98 16.12
N PRO A 347 -19.26 -21.29 16.03
CA PRO A 347 -18.91 -22.11 17.19
C PRO A 347 -17.68 -21.56 17.91
N ILE A 348 -17.72 -21.61 19.24
CA ILE A 348 -16.63 -21.13 20.11
C ILE A 348 -16.25 -22.19 21.15
N THR A 349 -15.04 -22.08 21.70
CA THR A 349 -14.70 -22.82 22.91
C THR A 349 -15.37 -22.13 24.10
N PHE A 350 -16.16 -22.86 24.88
CA PHE A 350 -16.82 -22.31 26.06
C PHE A 350 -16.46 -23.17 27.27
N ILE A 351 -15.67 -22.62 28.20
CA ILE A 351 -15.26 -23.30 29.43
C ILE A 351 -15.94 -22.59 30.59
N ASN A 352 -16.88 -23.29 31.23
CA ASN A 352 -17.50 -22.83 32.47
C ASN A 352 -17.29 -23.86 33.57
N ARG A 353 -16.76 -23.43 34.71
CA ARG A 353 -16.50 -24.30 35.87
C ARG A 353 -17.04 -23.66 37.14
N VAL A 354 -17.60 -24.48 38.03
CA VAL A 354 -18.11 -24.05 39.33
C VAL A 354 -16.94 -23.89 40.31
N VAL A 355 -16.20 -22.79 40.17
CA VAL A 355 -15.05 -22.42 41.01
C VAL A 355 -15.16 -20.97 41.47
N GLY A 356 -14.30 -20.57 42.41
CA GLY A 356 -14.35 -19.23 43.00
C GLY A 356 -13.78 -18.11 42.11
N SER A 357 -13.05 -18.44 41.05
CA SER A 357 -12.46 -17.45 40.13
C SER A 357 -12.10 -18.05 38.78
N THR A 358 -12.17 -17.23 37.74
CA THR A 358 -11.67 -17.53 36.39
C THR A 358 -10.17 -17.83 36.41
N SER A 359 -9.39 -17.16 37.28
CA SER A 359 -7.97 -17.44 37.47
C SER A 359 -7.70 -18.89 37.90
N THR A 360 -8.62 -19.50 38.66
CA THR A 360 -8.53 -20.93 39.05
C THR A 360 -8.66 -21.84 37.83
N ILE A 361 -9.53 -21.49 36.88
CA ILE A 361 -9.70 -22.22 35.63
C ILE A 361 -8.41 -22.11 34.81
N VAL A 362 -7.90 -20.90 34.61
CA VAL A 362 -6.66 -20.64 33.86
C VAL A 362 -5.48 -21.40 34.47
N ALA A 363 -5.29 -21.34 35.79
CA ALA A 363 -4.23 -22.09 36.46
C ALA A 363 -4.40 -23.62 36.31
N GLY A 364 -5.63 -24.12 36.29
CA GLY A 364 -5.94 -25.50 35.95
C GLY A 364 -5.48 -25.86 34.53
N MET A 365 -5.74 -24.98 33.55
CA MET A 365 -5.36 -25.20 32.16
C MET A 365 -3.84 -25.23 31.96
N TYR A 366 -3.04 -24.42 32.68
CA TYR A 366 -1.58 -24.55 32.68
C TYR A 366 -1.13 -25.95 33.13
N ARG A 367 -1.73 -26.47 34.20
CA ARG A 367 -1.42 -27.81 34.73
C ARG A 367 -1.84 -28.91 33.76
N GLU A 368 -3.03 -28.79 33.17
CA GLU A 368 -3.56 -29.72 32.17
C GLU A 368 -2.63 -29.81 30.94
N HIS A 369 -2.11 -28.67 30.47
CA HIS A 369 -1.19 -28.60 29.33
C HIS A 369 0.29 -28.84 29.71
N ARG A 370 0.58 -29.04 31.01
CA ARG A 370 1.95 -29.20 31.55
C ARG A 370 2.87 -28.02 31.21
N ILE A 371 2.31 -26.83 31.12
CA ILE A 371 3.05 -25.58 30.89
C ILE A 371 3.40 -24.99 32.27
N PRO A 372 4.68 -24.69 32.55
CA PRO A 372 5.07 -24.05 33.80
C PRO A 372 4.51 -22.62 33.84
N LEU A 373 4.03 -22.19 35.00
CA LEU A 373 3.62 -20.81 35.19
C LEU A 373 4.86 -19.89 35.07
N PRO A 374 4.79 -18.79 34.29
CA PRO A 374 5.89 -17.84 34.19
C PRO A 374 6.24 -17.29 35.58
N LYS A 375 7.54 -17.18 35.85
CA LYS A 375 8.02 -16.49 37.06
C LYS A 375 7.93 -14.97 36.85
N PRO A 376 7.50 -14.20 37.86
CA PRO A 376 7.46 -12.75 37.78
C PRO A 376 8.85 -12.12 37.66
#